data_AF-A0A4S2V477-F1
#
_entry.id   AF-A0A4S2V477-F1
#
_cell.length_a   1.000
_cell.length_b   1.000
_cell.length_c   1.000
_cell.angle_alpha   90.00
_cell.angle_beta   90.00
_cell.angle_gamma   90.00
#
_symmetry.space_group_name_H-M   'P 1'
#
loop_
_entity.id
_entity.type
_entity.pdbx_description
1 polymer ?
#
loop_
_entity_poly.entity_id
_entity_poly.type
_entity_poly.pdbx_seq_one_letter_code
_entity_poly.pdbx_strand_id
1 'polypeptide(L)' 'MRAPAEVSAPPRPLPAPGELTWDQSAGRACIWCRCPLTSGAVSAGIIRDQLGAHNLDTEAWAGPCCASTTP' A
#
# COMPACT_ATOMS: atom_id res chain seq x y z
N MET A 1 15.12 12.94 -28.48
CA MET A 1 13.90 12.11 -28.54
C MET A 1 13.36 11.98 -27.12
N ARG A 2 12.15 12.49 -26.83
CA ARG A 2 11.53 12.44 -25.49
C ARG A 2 10.67 11.17 -25.42
N ALA A 3 10.88 10.33 -24.41
CA ALA A 3 10.01 9.18 -24.13
C ALA A 3 8.56 9.67 -23.87
N PRO A 4 7.53 8.90 -24.24
CA PRO A 4 6.17 9.25 -23.90
C PRO A 4 6.03 9.26 -22.37
N ALA A 5 5.34 10.26 -21.84
CA ALA A 5 4.92 10.23 -20.45
C ALA A 5 3.97 9.04 -20.30
N GLU A 6 4.40 7.99 -19.61
CA GLU A 6 3.52 6.91 -19.17
C GLU A 6 2.35 7.57 -18.45
N VAL A 7 1.14 7.38 -18.98
CA VAL A 7 -0.09 7.78 -18.31
C VAL A 7 -0.26 6.81 -17.15
N SER A 8 0.47 7.07 -16.07
CA SER A 8 0.31 6.36 -14.81
C SER A 8 -1.11 6.66 -14.34
N ALA A 9 -1.97 5.63 -14.34
CA ALA A 9 -3.28 5.73 -13.72
C ALA A 9 -3.12 6.28 -12.30
N PRO A 10 -4.06 7.12 -11.82
CA PRO A 10 -3.92 7.69 -10.48
C PRO A 10 -3.74 6.56 -9.46
N PRO A 11 -2.75 6.67 -8.56
CA PRO A 11 -2.48 5.64 -7.58
C PRO A 11 -3.75 5.36 -6.78
N ARG A 12 -4.10 4.07 -6.65
CA ARG A 12 -5.25 3.64 -5.85
C ARG A 12 -5.06 4.20 -4.42
N PRO A 13 -6.06 4.89 -3.84
CA PRO A 13 -5.91 5.51 -2.54
C PRO A 13 -5.59 4.46 -1.47
N LEU A 14 -4.71 4.84 -0.54
CA LEU A 14 -4.43 4.06 0.66
C LEU A 14 -5.58 4.27 1.67
N PRO A 15 -5.99 3.23 2.41
CA PRO A 15 -6.94 3.37 3.52
C PRO A 15 -6.38 4.29 4.62
N ALA A 16 -7.28 4.81 5.46
CA ALA A 16 -6.87 5.55 6.65
C ALA A 16 -6.27 4.60 7.72
N PRO A 17 -5.39 5.10 8.62
CA PRO A 17 -4.76 4.27 9.65
C PRO A 17 -5.77 3.48 10.51
N GLY A 18 -6.90 4.11 10.86
CA GLY A 18 -7.96 3.49 11.66
C GLY A 18 -8.80 2.43 10.94
N GLU A 19 -8.61 2.25 9.63
CA GLU A 19 -9.32 1.25 8.82
C GLU A 19 -8.50 -0.04 8.63
N LEU A 20 -7.24 -0.03 9.06
CA LEU A 20 -6.32 -1.14 8.88
C LEU A 20 -6.61 -2.27 9.86
N THR A 21 -6.57 -3.50 9.37
CA THR A 21 -6.42 -4.64 10.27
C THR A 21 -4.99 -4.70 10.80
N TRP A 22 -4.79 -5.40 11.92
CA TRP A 22 -3.45 -5.59 12.48
C TRP A 22 -2.46 -6.19 11.46
N ASP A 23 -2.91 -7.16 10.65
CA ASP A 23 -2.06 -7.76 9.61
C ASP A 23 -1.68 -6.77 8.51
N GLN A 24 -2.56 -5.82 8.17
CA GLN A 24 -2.24 -4.78 7.20
C GLN A 24 -1.23 -3.79 7.78
N SER A 25 -1.43 -3.36 9.03
CA SER A 25 -0.49 -2.47 9.73
C SER A 25 0.89 -3.12 9.94
N ALA A 26 0.94 -4.44 10.11
CA ALA A 26 2.18 -5.19 10.26
C ALA A 26 2.87 -5.54 8.93
N GLY A 27 2.32 -5.12 7.78
CA GLY A 27 2.85 -5.48 6.46
C GLY A 27 2.73 -6.96 6.10
N ARG A 28 1.79 -7.68 6.72
CA ARG A 28 1.55 -9.13 6.53
C ARG A 28 0.38 -9.43 5.60
N ALA A 29 -0.49 -8.46 5.36
CA ALA A 29 -1.65 -8.60 4.48
C ALA A 29 -1.71 -7.46 3.44
N CYS A 30 -2.23 -7.78 2.27
CA CYS A 30 -2.43 -6.81 1.20
C CYS A 30 -3.31 -5.66 1.68
N ILE A 31 -2.86 -4.43 1.41
CA ILE A 31 -3.52 -3.22 1.89
C ILE A 31 -4.96 -3.06 1.38
N TRP A 32 -5.30 -3.64 0.22
CA TRP A 32 -6.64 -3.51 -0.36
C TRP A 32 -7.55 -4.73 -0.17
N CYS A 33 -7.02 -5.96 -0.24
CA CYS A 33 -7.87 -7.16 -0.19
C CYS A 33 -7.67 -8.04 1.06
N ARG A 34 -6.76 -7.66 1.98
CA ARG A 34 -6.45 -8.39 3.23
C ARG A 34 -5.89 -9.80 3.05
N CYS A 35 -5.67 -10.27 1.82
CA CYS A 35 -5.01 -11.56 1.60
C CYS A 35 -3.59 -11.55 2.19
N PRO A 36 -3.14 -12.66 2.80
CA PRO A 36 -1.78 -12.79 3.29
C PRO A 36 -0.75 -12.51 2.19
N LEU A 37 0.27 -11.73 2.54
CA LEU A 37 1.40 -11.47 1.67
C LEU A 37 2.43 -12.58 1.82
N THR A 38 2.94 -13.03 0.69
CA THR A 38 4.03 -14.00 0.60
C THR A 38 5.14 -13.40 -0.25
N SER A 39 5.50 -14.03 -1.36
CA SER A 39 6.46 -13.49 -2.33
C SER A 39 5.78 -12.54 -3.32
N GLY A 40 6.56 -11.59 -3.84
CA GLY A 40 6.10 -10.65 -4.87
C GLY A 40 5.22 -9.51 -4.34
N ALA A 41 5.23 -9.24 -3.04
CA ALA A 41 4.63 -8.03 -2.50
C ALA A 41 5.45 -6.79 -2.94
N VAL A 42 4.74 -5.71 -3.24
CA VAL A 42 5.34 -4.41 -3.62
C VAL A 42 4.89 -3.33 -2.65
N SER A 43 5.74 -2.33 -2.45
CA SER A 43 5.39 -1.17 -1.63
C SER A 43 4.30 -0.36 -2.32
N ALA A 44 3.20 -0.12 -1.62
CA ALA A 44 2.05 0.65 -2.10
C ALA A 44 2.10 2.12 -1.62
N GLY A 45 2.99 2.43 -0.67
CA GLY A 45 3.21 3.77 -0.13
C GLY A 45 3.26 3.79 1.39
N ILE A 46 3.30 4.99 1.98
CA ILE A 46 3.31 5.18 3.43
C ILE A 46 2.01 5.83 3.87
N ILE A 47 1.31 5.15 4.77
CA ILE A 47 0.18 5.71 5.51
C ILE A 47 0.76 6.50 6.68
N ARG A 48 0.47 7.80 6.71
CA ARG A 48 0.98 8.69 7.75
C ARG A 48 0.05 8.71 8.96
N ASP A 49 0.60 8.52 10.15
CA ASP A 49 -0.16 8.60 11.38
C ASP A 49 0.72 9.01 12.57
N GLN A 50 0.11 9.68 13.55
CA GLN A 50 0.80 10.18 14.74
C GLN A 50 -0.09 10.13 15.96
N LEU A 51 0.49 9.71 17.08
CA LEU A 51 -0.15 9.77 18.39
C LEU A 51 0.76 10.50 19.39
N GLY A 52 0.50 11.79 19.58
CA GLY A 52 1.38 12.65 20.38
C GLY A 52 2.78 12.70 19.77
N ALA A 53 3.79 12.28 20.53
CA ALA A 53 5.18 12.19 20.05
C ALA A 53 5.51 10.89 19.30
N HIS A 54 4.57 9.93 19.26
CA HIS A 54 4.78 8.65 18.59
C HIS A 54 4.49 8.76 17.09
N ASN A 55 5.48 8.43 16.26
CA ASN A 55 5.28 8.21 14.83
C ASN A 55 4.68 6.80 14.63
N LEU A 56 3.52 6.74 14.01
CA LEU A 56 2.77 5.51 13.70
C LEU A 56 2.68 5.28 12.18
N ASP A 57 3.54 5.94 11.41
CA ASP A 57 3.66 5.76 9.97
C ASP A 57 3.83 4.27 9.65
N THR A 58 3.02 3.82 8.71
CA THR A 58 2.92 2.42 8.34
C THR A 58 3.25 2.30 6.86
N GLU A 59 4.26 1.49 6.53
CA GLU A 59 4.47 1.11 5.14
C GLU A 59 3.38 0.14 4.70
N ALA A 60 2.63 0.52 3.67
CA ALA A 60 1.58 -0.28 3.09
C ALA A 60 2.13 -1.17 1.98
N TRP A 61 1.69 -2.43 1.95
CA TRP A 61 2.16 -3.42 1.00
C TRP A 61 1.00 -4.00 0.18
N ALA A 62 1.25 -4.27 -1.10
CA ALA A 62 0.30 -4.89 -2.00
C ALA A 62 0.84 -6.21 -2.54
N GLY A 63 0.05 -7.26 -2.45
CA GLY A 63 0.39 -8.57 -3.04
C GLY A 63 0.06 -8.63 -4.53
N PRO A 64 0.53 -9.66 -5.25
CA PRO A 64 0.23 -9.85 -6.67
C PRO A 64 -1.27 -9.80 -7.02
N CYS A 65 -2.14 -10.15 -6.06
CA CYS A 65 -3.59 -10.08 -6.17
C CYS A 65 -4.16 -8.66 -6.42
N CYS A 66 -3.43 -7.61 -6.07
CA CYS A 66 -3.86 -6.22 -6.26
C CYS A 66 -2.77 -5.32 -6.88
N ALA A 67 -1.51 -5.73 -6.82
CA ALA A 67 -0.39 -5.02 -7.46
C ALA A 67 -0.39 -5.19 -8.99
N SER A 68 -0.87 -6.33 -9.50
CA SER A 68 -0.95 -6.62 -10.93
C SER A 68 -2.08 -5.87 -11.65
N THR A 69 -2.93 -5.14 -10.93
CA THR A 69 -3.85 -4.14 -11.52
C THR A 69 -3.06 -2.87 -11.86
N THR A 70 -2.00 -3.04 -12.64
CA THR A 70 -1.52 -1.98 -13.52
C THR A 70 -2.42 -2.08 -14.76
N PRO A 71 -3.20 -1.03 -15.12
CA PRO A 71 -3.91 -1.03 -16.39
C PRO A 71 -2.95 -1.08 -17.58
#